data_AF-A0A6L7G2Z3-F1
#
_entry.id   AF-A0A6L7G2Z3-F1
#
_cell.length_a   1.000
_cell.length_b   1.000
_cell.length_c   1.000
_cell.angle_alpha   90.00
_cell.angle_beta   90.00
_cell.angle_gamma   90.00
#
_symmetry.space_group_name_H-M   'P 1'
#
loop_
_entity.id
_entity.type
_entity.pdbx_description
1 polymer ?
#
loop_
_entity_poly.entity_id
_entity_poly.type
_entity_poly.pdbx_seq_one_letter_code
_entity_poly.pdbx_strand_id
1 'polypeptide(L)'
;MILLHASHTHLYPGARGRIDGTGDGAAMVHFADGAQAPAQLGPDTLHVAAHRTLAGTVIAAQRWRIRREGAGFRVLGHQLPV
;
A
#
# COMPACT_ATOMS: atom_id res chain seq x y z
N MET A 1 3.62 -8.42 12.47
CA MET A 1 2.68 -7.67 11.59
C MET A 1 3.50 -6.69 10.79
N ILE A 2 3.32 -6.63 9.46
CA ILE A 2 4.08 -5.75 8.57
C ILE A 2 3.37 -4.38 8.52
N LEU A 3 4.12 -3.28 8.64
CA LEU A 3 3.61 -1.92 8.48
C LEU A 3 4.17 -1.28 7.21
N LEU A 4 3.31 -0.59 6.48
CA LEU A 4 3.65 0.11 5.24
C LEU A 4 3.33 1.60 5.44
N HIS A 5 4.33 2.47 5.40
CA HIS A 5 4.12 3.91 5.50
C HIS A 5 4.10 4.52 4.10
N ALA A 6 2.92 4.85 3.59
CA ALA A 6 2.77 5.56 2.33
C ALA A 6 3.06 7.05 2.52
N SER A 7 3.87 7.62 1.63
CA SER A 7 4.21 9.06 1.65
C SER A 7 3.05 9.99 1.22
N HIS A 8 1.91 9.43 0.83
CA HIS A 8 0.76 10.13 0.27
C HIS A 8 -0.54 9.64 0.92
N THR A 9 -1.65 10.33 0.65
CA THR A 9 -2.99 10.00 1.15
C THR A 9 -3.68 8.85 0.41
N HIS A 10 -3.11 8.42 -0.72
CA HIS A 10 -3.55 7.29 -1.53
C HIS A 10 -2.38 6.75 -2.36
N LEU A 11 -2.52 5.53 -2.88
CA LEU A 11 -1.53 4.94 -3.78
C LEU A 11 -1.88 5.26 -5.25
N TYR A 12 -0.84 5.45 -6.06
CA TYR A 12 -0.90 5.72 -7.49
C TYR A 12 0.44 5.30 -8.14
N PRO A 13 0.52 5.12 -9.47
CA PRO A 13 1.78 4.80 -10.13
C PRO A 13 2.87 5.84 -9.82
N GLY A 14 3.99 5.41 -9.22
CA GLY A 14 5.07 6.28 -8.76
C GLY A 14 5.02 6.64 -7.29
N ALA A 15 3.92 6.36 -6.57
CA ALA A 15 3.84 6.52 -5.12
C ALA A 15 4.92 5.67 -4.43
N ARG A 16 5.47 6.17 -3.32
CA ARG A 16 6.54 5.53 -2.55
C ARG A 16 6.17 5.38 -1.10
N GLY A 17 6.81 4.45 -0.42
CA GLY A 17 6.67 4.29 1.02
C GLY A 17 7.78 3.47 1.65
N ARG A 18 7.69 3.32 2.97
CA ARG A 18 8.59 2.51 3.80
C ARG A 18 7.89 1.21 4.21
N ILE A 19 8.65 0.13 4.29
CA ILE A 19 8.22 -1.16 4.83
C ILE A 19 8.92 -1.33 6.19
N ASP A 20 8.13 -1.48 7.25
CA ASP A 20 8.61 -1.91 8.55
C ASP A 20 8.17 -3.35 8.80
N GLY A 21 9.15 -4.24 8.85
CA GLY A 21 8.97 -5.68 8.93
C GLY A 21 9.63 -6.42 7.77
N THR A 22 9.60 -7.75 7.83
CA THR A 22 10.28 -8.63 6.88
C THR A 22 9.32 -9.64 6.28
N GLY A 23 9.57 -10.05 5.03
CA GLY A 23 8.80 -11.07 4.33
C GLY A 23 7.54 -10.55 3.64
N ASP A 24 6.61 -11.48 3.44
CA ASP A 24 5.32 -11.30 2.79
C ASP A 24 4.22 -11.68 3.77
N GLY A 25 3.01 -11.15 3.59
CA GLY A 25 1.88 -11.49 4.45
C GLY A 25 0.92 -10.35 4.73
N ALA A 26 0.13 -10.54 5.78
CA ALA A 26 -0.79 -9.55 6.28
C ALA A 26 -0.03 -8.29 6.74
N ALA A 27 -0.52 -7.13 6.30
CA ALA A 27 0.08 -5.84 6.54
C ALA A 27 -0.98 -4.77 6.86
N MET A 28 -0.53 -3.62 7.35
CA MET A 28 -1.34 -2.41 7.48
C MET A 28 -0.65 -1.26 6.75
N VAL A 29 -1.38 -0.55 5.88
CA VAL A 29 -0.88 0.67 5.24
C VAL A 29 -1.30 1.87 6.08
N HIS A 30 -0.34 2.68 6.48
CA HIS A 30 -0.54 3.99 7.09
C HIS A 30 -0.29 5.06 6.03
N PHE A 31 -1.32 5.82 5.70
CA PHE A 31 -1.26 6.92 4.74
C PHE A 31 -0.81 8.22 5.41
N ALA A 32 -0.32 9.16 4.61
CA ALA A 32 0.20 10.44 5.12
C ALA A 32 -0.88 11.35 5.74
N ASP A 33 -2.16 11.12 5.43
CA ASP A 33 -3.27 11.77 6.11
C ASP A 33 -3.63 11.10 7.45
N GLY A 34 -2.96 10.01 7.83
CA GLY A 34 -3.27 9.24 9.04
C GLY A 34 -4.33 8.16 8.85
N ALA A 35 -4.91 8.02 7.65
CA ALA A 35 -5.80 6.90 7.35
C ALA A 35 -5.02 5.58 7.39
N GLN A 36 -5.71 4.50 7.77
CA GLN A 36 -5.14 3.16 7.82
C GLN A 36 -5.99 2.18 7.02
N ALA A 37 -5.34 1.27 6.31
CA ALA A 37 -6.02 0.25 5.52
C ALA A 37 -5.34 -1.12 5.68
N PRO A 38 -6.11 -2.18 6.01
CA PRO A 38 -5.62 -3.55 5.94
C PRO A 38 -5.10 -3.85 4.55
N ALA A 39 -4.00 -4.60 4.49
CA ALA A 39 -3.38 -4.96 3.23
C ALA A 39 -2.78 -6.37 3.26
N GLN A 40 -2.52 -6.90 2.07
CA GLN A 40 -1.71 -8.09 1.87
C GLN A 40 -0.51 -7.72 1.01
N LEU A 41 0.69 -7.88 1.58
CA LEU A 41 1.94 -7.66 0.89
C LEU A 41 2.43 -8.99 0.29
N GLY A 42 2.63 -9.02 -1.02
CA GLY A 42 3.29 -10.11 -1.73
C GLY A 42 4.70 -9.74 -2.19
N PRO A 43 5.38 -10.61 -2.96
CA PRO A 43 6.75 -10.38 -3.43
C PRO A 43 6.89 -9.07 -4.22
N ASP A 44 5.99 -8.86 -5.19
CA ASP A 44 5.95 -7.71 -6.11
C ASP A 44 4.54 -7.08 -6.20
N THR A 45 3.66 -7.41 -5.26
CA THR A 45 2.27 -6.97 -5.23
C THR A 45 1.86 -6.42 -3.87
N LEU A 46 0.90 -5.49 -3.88
CA LEU A 46 0.27 -4.96 -2.67
C LEU A 46 -1.24 -4.86 -2.91
N HIS A 47 -2.01 -5.63 -2.15
CA HIS A 47 -3.47 -5.55 -2.14
C HIS A 47 -3.89 -4.71 -0.94
N VAL A 48 -4.56 -3.59 -1.17
CA VAL A 48 -5.07 -2.70 -0.12
C VAL A 48 -6.58 -2.81 -0.09
N ALA A 49 -7.15 -3.07 1.08
CA ALA A 49 -8.60 -3.11 1.26
C ALA A 49 -9.23 -1.74 1.02
N ALA A 50 -10.55 -1.74 0.77
CA ALA A 50 -11.31 -0.50 0.73
C ALA A 50 -11.18 0.24 2.06
N HIS A 51 -11.02 1.55 1.99
CA HIS A 51 -10.83 2.40 3.17
C HIS A 51 -11.38 3.80 2.92
N ARG A 52 -11.41 4.60 3.98
CA ARG A 52 -11.84 6.00 3.93
C ARG A 52 -10.65 6.88 4.35
N THR A 53 -10.36 7.89 3.55
CA THR A 53 -9.39 8.94 3.91
C THR A 53 -9.92 9.78 5.08
N LEU A 54 -9.07 10.53 5.77
CA LEU A 54 -9.57 11.41 6.85
C LEU A 54 -10.50 12.50 6.34
N ALA A 55 -10.36 12.93 5.09
CA ALA A 55 -11.27 13.86 4.43
C ALA A 55 -12.66 13.24 4.10
N GLY A 56 -12.85 11.94 4.37
CA GLY A 56 -14.11 11.24 4.18
C GLY A 56 -14.29 10.57 2.83
N THR A 57 -13.35 10.71 1.89
CA THR A 57 -13.39 10.06 0.58
C THR A 57 -13.26 8.55 0.72
N VAL A 58 -14.18 7.80 0.11
CA VAL A 58 -14.13 6.34 0.05
C VAL A 58 -13.26 5.90 -1.12
N ILE A 59 -12.29 5.03 -0.83
CA ILE A 59 -11.41 4.41 -1.80
C ILE A 59 -11.75 2.91 -1.84
N ALA A 60 -12.06 2.41 -3.04
CA ALA A 60 -12.32 0.98 -3.25
C ALA A 60 -11.07 0.13 -2.97
N ALA A 61 -11.24 -1.18 -2.78
CA ALA A 61 -10.10 -2.08 -2.68
C ALA A 61 -9.30 -2.09 -3.99
N GLN A 62 -7.97 -2.05 -3.89
CA GLN A 62 -7.10 -1.96 -5.06
C GLN A 62 -5.89 -2.87 -4.94
N ARG A 63 -5.45 -3.40 -6.08
CA ARG A 63 -4.23 -4.20 -6.21
C ARG A 63 -3.20 -3.42 -7.01
N TRP A 64 -1.98 -3.41 -6.49
CA TRP A 64 -0.87 -2.66 -7.04
C TRP A 64 0.28 -3.59 -7.34
N ARG A 65 0.93 -3.37 -8.48
CA ARG A 65 2.28 -3.87 -8.72
C ARG A 65 3.26 -2.93 -8.02
N ILE A 66 4.20 -3.48 -7.27
CA ILE A 66 5.22 -2.73 -6.55
C ILE A 66 6.62 -3.24 -6.89
N ARG A 67 7.61 -2.40 -6.61
CA ARG A 67 9.02 -2.78 -6.53
C ARG A 67 9.49 -2.50 -5.12
N ARG A 68 10.18 -3.46 -4.49
CA ARG A 68 10.87 -3.23 -3.22
C ARG A 68 12.22 -2.58 -3.48
N GLU A 69 12.55 -1.56 -2.70
CA GLU A 69 13.77 -0.77 -2.84
C GLU A 69 14.37 -0.60 -1.44
N GLY A 70 15.26 -1.51 -1.04
CA GLY A 70 15.78 -1.57 0.33
C GLY A 70 14.66 -1.80 1.35
N ALA A 71 14.55 -0.91 2.34
CA ALA A 71 13.45 -0.89 3.32
C ALA A 71 12.20 -0.15 2.81
N GLY A 72 12.09 0.12 1.51
CA GLY A 72 10.98 0.85 0.91
C GLY A 72 10.28 0.09 -0.21
N PHE A 73 9.24 0.71 -0.73
CA PHE A 73 8.55 0.26 -1.93
C PHE A 73 8.19 1.44 -2.84
N ARG A 74 8.06 1.12 -4.13
CA ARG A 74 7.52 2.01 -5.17
C ARG A 74 6.39 1.31 -5.90
N VAL A 75 5.26 2.00 -6.05
CA VAL A 75 4.13 1.54 -6.85
C VAL A 75 4.47 1.72 -8.33
N LEU A 76 4.32 0.66 -9.11
CA LEU A 76 4.57 0.65 -10.56
C LEU A 76 3.30 0.88 -11.37
N GLY A 77 2.15 0.44 -10.84
CA GLY A 77 0.86 0.57 -11.51
C GLY A 77 -0.19 -0.34 -10.88
N HIS A 78 -1.42 -0.31 -11.42
CA HIS A 78 -2.43 -1.28 -11.03
C HIS A 78 -2.00 -2.69 -11.44
N GLN A 79 -2.30 -3.66 -10.59
CA GLN A 79 -2.25 -5.05 -10.97
C GLN A 79 -3.57 -5.38 -11.68
N LEU A 80 -3.48 -5.67 -12.97
CA LEU A 80 -4.62 -6.16 -13.75
C LEU A 80 -5.03 -7.55 -13.24
N PRO A 81 -6.32 -7.90 -13.26
CA PRO A 81 -6.75 -9.28 -13.08
C PRO A 81 -6.12 -10.13 -14.20
N VAL A 82 -5.60 -11.30 -13.81
CA VAL A 82 -5.15 -12.36 -14.75
C VAL A 82 -6.34 -13.04 -15.39
#